data_AF-A0A178YII9-F1
#
_entry.id   AF-A0A178YII9-F1
#
_cell.length_a   1.000
_cell.length_b   1.000
_cell.length_c   1.000
_cell.angle_alpha   90.00
_cell.angle_beta   90.00
_cell.angle_gamma   90.00
#
_symmetry.space_group_name_H-M   'P 1'
#
loop_
_entity.id
_entity.type
_entity.pdbx_description
1 polymer ?
#
loop_
_entity_poly.entity_id
_entity_poly.type
_entity_poly.pdbx_seq_one_letter_code
_entity_poly.pdbx_strand_id
1 'polypeptide(L)'
;MKNFYSDDVKHIADNPLEYSDFVSKKAERTAMVARVGASVADKPGAQYFSYQLGDKSVGLLRVDPGFRIKGKDWQKEHFPERKNISSVVAMRVTHPLVENAGDVLLEHQLRLDGKKPLIMSRPANDDPRPRLEQMGFVDVGGNEFVLDPKRHGDKWTLNGDREWQRADKPRQYLQAESEDPVEGRSDENEGYVETDSSSDDPSWYLERALNFRGGPAD
;
A
#
# COMPACT_ATOMS: atom_id res chain seq x y z
N MET A 1 6.07 -3.04 12.47
CA MET A 1 5.43 -1.94 11.71
C MET A 1 5.87 -0.56 12.16
N LYS A 2 6.03 -0.28 13.47
CA LYS A 2 6.54 1.01 13.98
C LYS A 2 7.94 1.42 13.48
N ASN A 3 8.79 0.45 13.12
CA ASN A 3 10.15 0.72 12.62
C ASN A 3 10.20 0.95 11.09
N PHE A 4 9.05 0.94 10.41
CA PHE A 4 8.99 1.29 9.00
C PHE A 4 8.95 2.81 8.88
N TYR A 5 10.07 3.41 8.43
CA TYR A 5 10.18 4.81 7.99
C TYR A 5 10.27 5.92 9.04
N SER A 6 11.01 5.78 10.14
CA SER A 6 11.23 6.97 10.99
C SER A 6 12.28 7.91 10.40
N ASP A 7 13.49 7.46 10.08
CA ASP A 7 14.59 8.43 9.89
C ASP A 7 14.92 8.68 8.42
N ASP A 8 15.04 7.64 7.60
CA ASP A 8 15.41 7.76 6.16
C ASP A 8 14.37 8.58 5.38
N VAL A 9 13.07 8.26 5.56
CA VAL A 9 11.99 8.99 4.87
C VAL A 9 11.79 10.40 5.41
N LYS A 10 11.94 10.64 6.72
CA LYS A 10 11.91 12.01 7.27
C LYS A 10 13.10 12.81 6.75
N HIS A 11 14.29 12.22 6.71
CA HIS A 11 15.47 12.85 6.14
C HIS A 11 15.24 13.26 4.68
N ILE A 12 14.71 12.36 3.84
CA ILE A 12 14.37 12.71 2.45
C ILE A 12 13.33 13.84 2.40
N ALA A 13 12.33 13.82 3.28
CA ALA A 13 11.29 14.85 3.34
C ALA A 13 11.82 16.23 3.79
N ASP A 14 12.85 16.26 4.62
CA ASP A 14 13.45 17.48 5.17
C ASP A 14 14.59 18.05 4.30
N ASN A 15 15.04 17.31 3.27
CA ASN A 15 16.18 17.70 2.42
C ASN A 15 15.82 17.87 0.92
N PRO A 16 14.91 18.81 0.55
CA PRO A 16 14.50 19.01 -0.85
C PRO A 16 15.62 19.50 -1.78
N LEU A 17 16.69 20.10 -1.25
CA LEU A 17 17.85 20.48 -2.05
C LEU A 17 18.66 19.25 -2.54
N GLU A 18 18.62 18.16 -1.79
CA GLU A 18 19.31 16.91 -2.13
C GLU A 18 18.42 16.00 -2.99
N TYR A 19 17.13 15.91 -2.67
CA TYR A 19 16.22 14.94 -3.27
C TYR A 19 15.24 15.51 -4.29
N SER A 20 15.19 16.84 -4.46
CA SER A 20 14.12 17.62 -5.13
C SER A 20 12.82 17.73 -4.34
N ASP A 21 12.11 18.84 -4.54
CA ASP A 21 10.78 19.08 -3.95
C ASP A 21 9.79 17.95 -4.21
N PHE A 22 9.85 17.33 -5.40
CA PHE A 22 8.94 16.26 -5.78
C PHE A 22 9.12 15.02 -4.90
N VAL A 23 10.37 14.58 -4.73
CA VAL A 23 10.69 13.39 -3.93
C VAL A 23 10.49 13.67 -2.44
N SER A 24 10.87 14.84 -1.95
CA SER A 24 10.66 15.22 -0.55
C SER A 24 9.18 15.29 -0.18
N LYS A 25 8.32 15.84 -1.05
CA LYS A 25 6.85 15.79 -0.85
C LYS A 25 6.31 14.37 -0.87
N LYS A 26 6.83 13.51 -1.76
CA LYS A 26 6.47 12.08 -1.80
C LYS A 26 6.87 11.38 -0.50
N ALA A 27 8.04 11.69 0.04
CA ALA A 27 8.53 11.15 1.31
C ALA A 27 7.66 11.60 2.49
N GLU A 28 7.30 12.88 2.55
CA GLU A 28 6.39 13.41 3.57
C GLU A 28 5.04 12.68 3.56
N ARG A 29 4.43 12.53 2.38
CA ARG A 29 3.16 11.79 2.21
C ARG A 29 3.31 10.32 2.62
N THR A 30 4.43 9.69 2.27
CA THR A 30 4.73 8.30 2.64
C THR A 30 4.74 8.13 4.16
N ALA A 31 5.40 9.05 4.88
CA ALA A 31 5.43 9.05 6.34
C ALA A 31 4.03 9.25 6.95
N MET A 32 3.24 10.18 6.41
CA MET A 32 1.86 10.41 6.87
C MET A 32 0.97 9.17 6.69
N VAL A 33 0.99 8.53 5.51
CA VAL A 33 0.19 7.33 5.24
C VAL A 33 0.60 6.17 6.15
N ALA A 34 1.91 5.98 6.36
CA ALA A 34 2.41 4.96 7.28
C ALA A 34 1.91 5.19 8.72
N ARG A 35 1.96 6.44 9.20
CA ARG A 35 1.47 6.80 10.54
C ARG A 35 -0.02 6.58 10.69
N VAL A 36 -0.82 7.03 9.72
CA VAL A 36 -2.28 6.84 9.73
C VAL A 36 -2.60 5.35 9.71
N GLY A 37 -1.97 4.58 8.81
CA GLY A 37 -2.20 3.15 8.70
C GLY A 37 -1.83 2.38 9.97
N ALA A 38 -0.71 2.74 10.62
CA ALA A 38 -0.31 2.17 11.91
C ALA A 38 -1.26 2.51 13.07
N SER A 39 -2.09 3.56 12.92
CA SER A 39 -3.05 3.99 13.94
C SER A 39 -4.44 3.35 13.77
N VAL A 40 -4.71 2.73 12.62
CA VAL A 40 -6.00 2.07 12.34
C VAL A 40 -5.96 0.65 12.88
N ALA A 41 -6.88 0.33 13.80
CA ALA A 41 -7.03 -1.01 14.35
C ALA A 41 -7.25 -2.06 13.25
N ASP A 42 -6.62 -3.21 13.44
CA ASP A 42 -6.66 -4.29 12.47
C ASP A 42 -8.01 -5.00 12.45
N LYS A 43 -8.42 -5.40 11.24
CA LYS A 43 -9.55 -6.31 11.10
C LYS A 43 -9.10 -7.73 11.42
N PRO A 44 -9.95 -8.55 12.05
CA PRO A 44 -9.68 -9.98 12.19
C PRO A 44 -9.36 -10.61 10.84
N GLY A 45 -8.19 -11.25 10.72
CA GLY A 45 -7.70 -11.85 9.48
C GLY A 45 -6.91 -10.90 8.56
N ALA A 46 -6.54 -9.71 9.01
CA ALA A 46 -5.62 -8.84 8.27
C ALA A 46 -4.25 -9.52 8.07
N GLN A 47 -3.68 -9.34 6.89
CA GLN A 47 -2.36 -9.85 6.50
C GLN A 47 -1.43 -8.70 6.16
N TYR A 48 -0.14 -8.94 6.38
CA TYR A 48 0.92 -7.96 6.18
C TYR A 48 2.03 -8.53 5.31
N PHE A 49 2.39 -7.77 4.29
CA PHE A 49 3.47 -8.11 3.38
C PHE A 49 4.47 -6.96 3.33
N SER A 50 5.74 -7.32 3.22
CA SER A 50 6.83 -6.37 3.05
C SER A 50 7.64 -6.73 1.82
N TYR A 51 8.09 -5.73 1.08
CA TYR A 51 9.00 -5.94 -0.06
C TYR A 51 10.39 -5.48 0.33
N GLN A 52 11.33 -6.42 0.36
CA GLN A 52 12.71 -6.20 0.76
C GLN A 52 13.61 -5.94 -0.46
N LEU A 53 14.55 -5.00 -0.33
CA LEU A 53 15.69 -4.85 -1.22
C LEU A 53 16.95 -4.92 -0.36
N GLY A 54 17.60 -6.08 -0.34
CA GLY A 54 18.65 -6.39 0.63
C GLY A 54 18.07 -6.49 2.03
N ASP A 55 18.68 -5.78 2.99
CA ASP A 55 18.25 -5.69 4.38
C ASP A 55 17.22 -4.58 4.64
N LYS A 56 16.90 -3.79 3.62
CA LYS A 56 15.95 -2.67 3.72
C LYS A 56 14.60 -3.05 3.15
N SER A 57 13.57 -2.76 3.92
CA SER A 57 12.21 -2.87 3.42
C SER A 57 11.77 -1.58 2.74
N VAL A 58 11.32 -1.72 1.50
CA VAL A 58 11.01 -0.60 0.61
C VAL A 58 9.53 -0.56 0.22
N GLY A 59 8.72 -1.46 0.77
CA GLY A 59 7.27 -1.41 0.64
C GLY A 59 6.56 -2.20 1.73
N LEU A 60 5.39 -1.72 2.14
CA LEU A 60 4.43 -2.43 2.98
C LEU A 60 3.08 -2.50 2.31
N LEU A 61 2.42 -3.62 2.52
CA LEU A 61 1.03 -3.85 2.17
C LEU A 61 0.30 -4.40 3.40
N ARG A 62 -0.81 -3.75 3.79
CA ARG A 62 -1.82 -4.36 4.66
C ARG A 62 -3.02 -4.73 3.81
N VAL A 63 -3.45 -5.98 3.96
CA VAL A 63 -4.61 -6.51 3.27
C VAL A 63 -5.61 -7.01 4.30
N ASP A 64 -6.81 -6.43 4.29
CA ASP A 64 -7.93 -6.95 5.07
C ASP A 64 -8.64 -8.06 4.26
N PRO A 65 -9.33 -9.00 4.94
CA PRO A 65 -10.16 -9.98 4.27
C PRO A 65 -11.20 -9.37 3.34
N GLY A 66 -11.46 -10.07 2.24
CA GLY A 66 -12.55 -9.77 1.34
C GLY A 66 -13.93 -9.89 1.99
N PHE A 67 -14.95 -9.42 1.28
CA PHE A 67 -16.32 -9.43 1.77
C PHE A 67 -17.32 -9.63 0.64
N ARG A 68 -18.52 -10.13 1.00
CA ARG A 68 -19.64 -10.26 0.07
C ARG A 68 -20.25 -8.90 -0.24
N ILE A 69 -20.36 -8.57 -1.52
CA ILE A 69 -20.96 -7.33 -1.98
C ILE A 69 -22.49 -7.45 -1.84
N LYS A 70 -23.13 -6.44 -1.23
CA LYS A 70 -24.58 -6.43 -1.00
C LYS A 70 -25.15 -5.07 -1.41
N GLY A 71 -26.04 -5.08 -2.40
CA GLY A 71 -26.87 -3.92 -2.75
C GLY A 71 -26.09 -2.68 -3.21
N LYS A 72 -24.89 -2.84 -3.77
CA LYS A 72 -24.08 -1.73 -4.27
C LYS A 72 -24.35 -1.49 -5.75
N ASP A 73 -24.71 -0.27 -6.13
CA ASP A 73 -25.00 0.05 -7.53
C ASP A 73 -23.75 0.01 -8.40
N TRP A 74 -22.60 0.46 -7.89
CA TRP A 74 -21.31 0.33 -8.57
C TRP A 74 -20.98 -1.11 -8.96
N GLN A 75 -21.43 -2.10 -8.16
CA GLN A 75 -21.20 -3.51 -8.47
C GLN A 75 -22.08 -3.96 -9.63
N LYS A 76 -23.32 -3.49 -9.74
CA LYS A 76 -24.18 -3.80 -10.88
C LYS A 76 -23.66 -3.13 -12.15
N GLU A 77 -23.21 -1.89 -12.03
CA GLU A 77 -22.71 -1.09 -13.15
C GLU A 77 -21.37 -1.60 -13.68
N HIS A 78 -20.39 -1.77 -12.80
CA HIS A 78 -19.04 -2.11 -13.20
C HIS A 78 -18.76 -3.61 -13.13
N PHE A 79 -19.30 -4.36 -12.16
CA PHE A 79 -18.91 -5.76 -11.91
C PHE A 79 -20.10 -6.71 -11.70
N PRO A 80 -21.07 -6.78 -12.65
CA PRO A 80 -22.35 -7.46 -12.43
C PRO A 80 -22.22 -8.95 -12.06
N GLU A 81 -21.20 -9.61 -12.61
CA GLU A 81 -20.91 -11.04 -12.37
C GLU A 81 -20.19 -11.31 -11.05
N ARG A 82 -19.77 -10.28 -10.32
CA ARG A 82 -18.92 -10.40 -9.14
C ARG A 82 -19.73 -10.20 -7.86
N LYS A 83 -19.75 -11.23 -7.01
CA LYS A 83 -20.51 -11.22 -5.74
C LYS A 83 -19.65 -10.94 -4.51
N ASN A 84 -18.34 -11.04 -4.63
CA ASN A 84 -17.40 -10.88 -3.51
C ASN A 84 -16.20 -10.05 -3.95
N ILE A 85 -15.73 -9.18 -3.06
CA ILE A 85 -14.36 -8.68 -3.04
C ILE A 85 -13.49 -9.81 -2.46
N SER A 86 -12.37 -10.13 -3.11
CA SER A 86 -11.42 -11.16 -2.68
C SER A 86 -10.58 -10.68 -1.50
N SER A 87 -10.10 -9.44 -1.59
CA SER A 87 -9.22 -8.82 -0.59
C SER A 87 -9.36 -7.30 -0.65
N VAL A 88 -9.03 -6.61 0.45
CA VAL A 88 -9.03 -5.15 0.52
C VAL A 88 -7.65 -4.65 0.88
N VAL A 89 -7.00 -3.94 -0.05
CA VAL A 89 -5.78 -3.18 0.21
C VAL A 89 -6.14 -1.99 1.09
N ALA A 90 -5.93 -2.16 2.39
CA ALA A 90 -6.23 -1.18 3.44
C ALA A 90 -5.07 -0.21 3.68
N MET A 91 -3.85 -0.61 3.34
CA MET A 91 -2.67 0.25 3.37
C MET A 91 -1.67 -0.24 2.33
N ARG A 92 -1.08 0.69 1.57
CA ARG A 92 0.04 0.41 0.69
C ARG A 92 1.01 1.57 0.74
N VAL A 93 2.22 1.32 1.22
CA VAL A 93 3.26 2.33 1.40
C VAL A 93 4.51 1.87 0.68
N THR A 94 5.17 2.78 -0.04
CA THR A 94 6.37 2.49 -0.83
C THR A 94 7.44 3.52 -0.52
N HIS A 95 8.69 3.09 -0.48
CA HIS A 95 9.81 4.00 -0.26
C HIS A 95 9.79 5.08 -1.34
N PRO A 96 9.99 6.37 -1.03
CA PRO A 96 9.86 7.46 -2.00
C PRO A 96 10.77 7.27 -3.24
N LEU A 97 11.94 6.69 -3.04
CA LEU A 97 12.92 6.36 -4.09
C LEU A 97 12.66 5.05 -4.85
N VAL A 98 11.65 4.26 -4.47
CA VAL A 98 11.36 2.96 -5.09
C VAL A 98 9.95 2.98 -5.69
N GLU A 99 9.87 3.27 -6.98
CA GLU A 99 8.60 3.43 -7.70
C GLU A 99 7.78 2.12 -7.81
N ASN A 100 8.45 0.97 -7.86
CA ASN A 100 7.83 -0.28 -8.28
C ASN A 100 7.37 -1.19 -7.13
N ALA A 101 7.81 -0.94 -5.89
CA ALA A 101 7.52 -1.80 -4.74
C ALA A 101 6.00 -2.00 -4.49
N GLY A 102 5.19 -0.96 -4.71
CA GLY A 102 3.74 -1.03 -4.49
C GLY A 102 3.01 -1.85 -5.56
N ASP A 103 3.56 -1.91 -6.76
CA ASP A 103 3.05 -2.72 -7.86
C ASP A 103 3.39 -4.20 -7.66
N VAL A 104 4.63 -4.47 -7.24
CA VAL A 104 5.10 -5.80 -6.83
C VAL A 104 4.21 -6.38 -5.74
N LEU A 105 3.96 -5.61 -4.67
CA LEU A 105 3.11 -6.05 -3.57
C LEU A 105 1.66 -6.30 -4.00
N LEU A 106 1.11 -5.46 -4.89
CA LEU A 106 -0.21 -5.68 -5.44
C LEU A 106 -0.27 -6.94 -6.31
N GLU A 107 0.74 -7.16 -7.14
CA GLU A 107 0.85 -8.38 -7.94
C GLU A 107 0.89 -9.61 -7.04
N HIS A 108 1.72 -9.61 -5.98
CA HIS A 108 1.75 -10.68 -4.99
C HIS A 108 0.36 -10.96 -4.40
N GLN A 109 -0.40 -9.93 -3.98
CA GLN A 109 -1.76 -10.12 -3.49
C GLN A 109 -2.70 -10.71 -4.55
N LEU A 110 -2.60 -10.31 -5.81
CA LEU A 110 -3.41 -10.89 -6.88
C LEU A 110 -3.10 -12.39 -7.08
N ARG A 111 -1.86 -12.82 -6.89
CA ARG A 111 -1.50 -14.25 -6.92
C ARG A 111 -2.17 -15.01 -5.78
N LEU A 112 -2.15 -14.46 -4.56
CA LEU A 112 -2.85 -15.03 -3.40
C LEU A 112 -4.38 -15.11 -3.59
N ASP A 113 -4.98 -14.07 -4.19
CA ASP A 113 -6.42 -14.04 -4.50
C ASP A 113 -6.83 -15.03 -5.61
N GLY A 114 -5.86 -15.60 -6.33
CA GLY A 114 -6.03 -16.71 -7.26
C GLY A 114 -6.70 -16.36 -8.58
N LYS A 115 -7.49 -17.29 -9.13
CA LYS A 115 -7.93 -17.25 -10.55
C LYS A 115 -9.00 -16.21 -10.90
N LYS A 116 -9.72 -15.68 -9.90
CA LYS A 116 -10.83 -14.72 -10.09
C LYS A 116 -10.75 -13.66 -8.98
N PRO A 117 -9.69 -12.84 -8.94
CA PRO A 117 -9.54 -11.82 -7.92
C PRO A 117 -10.46 -10.63 -8.22
N LEU A 118 -11.09 -10.05 -7.21
CA LEU A 118 -11.70 -8.71 -7.28
C LEU A 118 -11.17 -7.95 -6.08
N ILE A 119 -10.14 -7.15 -6.29
CA ILE A 119 -9.44 -6.47 -5.20
C ILE A 119 -9.98 -5.05 -5.05
N MET A 120 -10.19 -4.64 -3.81
CA MET A 120 -10.55 -3.26 -3.48
C MET A 120 -9.35 -2.54 -2.89
N SER A 121 -9.09 -1.30 -3.28
CA SER A 121 -8.12 -0.42 -2.65
C SER A 121 -8.83 0.74 -1.97
N ARG A 122 -8.41 1.04 -0.74
CA ARG A 122 -8.88 2.18 0.06
C ARG A 122 -7.68 3.04 0.44
N PRO A 123 -7.15 3.86 -0.47
CA PRO A 123 -6.01 4.70 -0.16
C PRO A 123 -6.36 5.72 0.93
N ALA A 124 -5.37 6.16 1.70
CA ALA A 124 -5.60 7.14 2.77
C ALA A 124 -5.78 8.58 2.24
N ASN A 125 -5.38 8.85 1.00
CA ASN A 125 -5.48 10.14 0.31
C ASN A 125 -5.66 9.92 -1.21
N ASP A 126 -5.79 11.00 -1.99
CA ASP A 126 -6.01 10.95 -3.45
C ASP A 126 -4.72 10.78 -4.28
N ASP A 127 -3.54 10.88 -3.68
CA ASP A 127 -2.26 10.80 -4.39
C ASP A 127 -2.06 9.52 -5.25
N PRO A 128 -2.49 8.32 -4.82
CA PRO A 128 -2.30 7.12 -5.64
C PRO A 128 -3.33 6.99 -6.78
N ARG A 129 -4.33 7.87 -6.90
CA ARG A 129 -5.40 7.77 -7.92
C ARG A 129 -4.87 7.61 -9.34
N PRO A 130 -3.93 8.45 -9.86
CA PRO A 130 -3.41 8.28 -11.22
C PRO A 130 -2.74 6.92 -11.43
N ARG A 131 -2.03 6.43 -10.40
CA ARG A 131 -1.40 5.11 -10.46
C ARG A 131 -2.43 3.99 -10.41
N LEU A 132 -3.47 4.10 -9.58
CA LEU A 132 -4.56 3.13 -9.51
C LEU A 132 -5.29 3.02 -10.87
N GLU A 133 -5.61 4.14 -11.50
CA GLU A 133 -6.21 4.16 -12.84
C GLU A 133 -5.27 3.55 -13.90
N GLN A 134 -3.98 3.88 -13.85
CA GLN A 134 -2.96 3.26 -14.70
C GLN A 134 -2.93 1.73 -14.53
N MET A 135 -3.20 1.23 -13.33
CA MET A 135 -3.28 -0.19 -12.99
C MET A 135 -4.64 -0.84 -13.34
N GLY A 136 -5.61 -0.06 -13.81
CA GLY A 136 -6.94 -0.57 -14.18
C GLY A 136 -7.92 -0.65 -13.02
N PHE A 137 -7.67 0.05 -11.93
CA PHE A 137 -8.71 0.24 -10.93
C PHE A 137 -9.78 1.20 -11.46
N VAL A 138 -11.03 0.93 -11.06
CA VAL A 138 -12.19 1.78 -11.30
C VAL A 138 -12.53 2.47 -9.98
N ASP A 139 -12.65 3.81 -9.99
CA ASP A 139 -13.21 4.57 -8.86
C ASP A 139 -14.69 4.22 -8.71
N VAL A 140 -15.07 3.68 -7.56
CA VAL A 140 -16.46 3.31 -7.24
C VAL A 140 -17.09 4.22 -6.20
N GLY A 141 -16.45 5.36 -5.92
CA GLY A 141 -16.88 6.39 -4.98
C GLY A 141 -16.39 6.14 -3.56
N GLY A 142 -16.42 7.19 -2.73
CA GLY A 142 -16.06 7.10 -1.31
C GLY A 142 -14.58 6.77 -1.06
N ASN A 143 -13.70 7.13 -2.01
CA ASN A 143 -12.28 6.78 -2.01
C ASN A 143 -12.05 5.25 -2.02
N GLU A 144 -12.95 4.51 -2.65
CA GLU A 144 -12.83 3.08 -2.91
C GLU A 144 -12.57 2.85 -4.40
N PHE A 145 -11.58 2.02 -4.69
CA PHE A 145 -11.17 1.67 -6.04
C PHE A 145 -11.23 0.16 -6.22
N VAL A 146 -11.76 -0.35 -7.33
CA VAL A 146 -11.92 -1.80 -7.54
C VAL A 146 -11.23 -2.23 -8.82
N LEU A 147 -10.40 -3.28 -8.73
CA LEU A 147 -9.70 -3.88 -9.86
C LEU A 147 -10.18 -5.31 -10.11
N ASP A 148 -10.60 -5.55 -11.36
CA ASP A 148 -10.73 -6.88 -11.95
C ASP A 148 -9.67 -7.05 -13.05
N PRO A 149 -8.55 -7.75 -12.78
CA PRO A 149 -7.46 -7.84 -13.75
C PRO A 149 -7.87 -8.55 -15.03
N LYS A 150 -8.95 -9.36 -15.03
CA LYS A 150 -9.47 -10.00 -16.26
C LYS A 150 -10.03 -9.00 -17.27
N ARG A 151 -10.45 -7.81 -16.81
CA ARG A 151 -11.01 -6.76 -17.68
C ARG A 151 -9.93 -5.87 -18.28
N HIS A 152 -8.68 -6.03 -17.83
CA HIS A 152 -7.54 -5.22 -18.23
C HIS A 152 -6.39 -6.10 -18.73
N GLY A 153 -6.64 -6.85 -19.80
CA GLY A 153 -5.66 -7.74 -20.43
C GLY A 153 -4.43 -7.02 -21.00
N ASP A 154 -4.55 -5.72 -21.23
CA ASP A 154 -3.46 -4.80 -21.58
C ASP A 154 -2.52 -4.49 -20.39
N LYS A 155 -3.00 -4.66 -19.15
CA LYS A 155 -2.26 -4.33 -17.91
C LYS A 155 -1.87 -5.56 -17.10
N TRP A 156 -2.69 -6.61 -17.16
CA TRP A 156 -2.56 -7.82 -16.37
C TRP A 156 -2.72 -9.06 -17.24
N THR A 157 -1.90 -10.07 -16.96
CA THR A 157 -1.97 -11.36 -17.65
C THR A 157 -1.69 -12.50 -16.67
N LEU A 158 -2.00 -13.72 -17.09
CA LEU A 158 -1.60 -14.92 -16.36
C LEU A 158 -0.27 -15.42 -16.92
N ASN A 159 0.69 -15.72 -16.03
CA ASN A 159 1.95 -16.34 -16.40
C ASN A 159 1.79 -17.84 -16.71
N GLY A 160 2.90 -18.52 -17.01
CA GLY A 160 2.89 -19.97 -17.31
C GLY A 160 2.35 -20.83 -16.16
N ASP A 161 2.53 -20.37 -14.92
CA ASP A 161 2.08 -21.01 -13.68
C ASP A 161 0.63 -20.64 -13.32
N ARG A 162 -0.05 -19.89 -14.20
CA ARG A 162 -1.43 -19.40 -14.04
C ARG A 162 -1.60 -18.43 -12.86
N GLU A 163 -0.54 -17.72 -12.52
CA GLU A 163 -0.53 -16.63 -11.55
C GLU A 163 -0.63 -15.27 -12.24
N TRP A 164 -1.19 -14.29 -11.54
CA TRP A 164 -1.27 -12.92 -12.07
C TRP A 164 0.09 -12.25 -12.12
N GLN A 165 0.35 -11.57 -13.23
CA GLN A 165 1.47 -10.67 -13.39
C GLN A 165 1.12 -9.46 -14.24
N ARG A 166 1.92 -8.41 -14.15
CA ARG A 166 1.86 -7.28 -15.09
C ARG A 166 2.15 -7.73 -16.53
N ALA A 167 1.35 -7.25 -17.47
CA ALA A 167 1.41 -7.66 -18.88
C ALA A 167 2.69 -7.16 -19.59
N ASP A 168 3.19 -5.99 -19.19
CA ASP A 168 4.38 -5.33 -19.77
C ASP A 168 5.68 -5.62 -19.02
N LYS A 169 5.65 -6.49 -18.00
CA LYS A 169 6.81 -6.77 -17.13
C LYS A 169 7.38 -8.17 -17.33
N PRO A 170 8.72 -8.33 -17.21
CA PRO A 170 9.35 -9.64 -17.27
C PRO A 170 8.94 -10.50 -16.07
N ARG A 171 8.93 -11.83 -16.25
CA ARG A 171 8.47 -12.81 -15.25
C ARG A 171 9.17 -12.72 -13.89
N GLN A 172 10.41 -12.26 -13.86
CA GLN A 172 11.26 -12.19 -12.65
C GLN A 172 11.03 -10.91 -11.82
N TYR A 173 9.99 -10.14 -12.12
CA TYR A 173 9.69 -8.89 -11.42
C TYR A 173 9.44 -9.04 -9.90
N LEU A 174 9.08 -10.24 -9.42
CA LEU A 174 8.93 -10.55 -7.98
C LEU A 174 10.12 -11.29 -7.36
N GLN A 175 11.25 -11.48 -8.06
CA GLN A 175 12.44 -12.07 -7.44
C GLN A 175 13.15 -11.03 -6.56
N ALA A 176 12.64 -10.80 -5.35
CA ALA A 176 13.45 -10.29 -4.24
C ALA A 176 13.51 -11.35 -3.13
N GLU A 177 14.70 -11.47 -2.56
CA GLU A 177 15.10 -12.48 -1.58
C GLU A 177 14.25 -12.33 -0.30
N SER A 178 13.54 -13.40 0.08
CA SER A 178 12.68 -13.56 1.27
C SER A 178 11.29 -12.88 1.26
N GLU A 179 10.26 -13.74 1.19
CA GLU A 179 8.84 -13.43 1.41
C GLU A 179 8.43 -13.96 2.81
N ASP A 180 9.02 -13.45 3.89
CA ASP A 180 8.59 -13.87 5.23
C ASP A 180 7.38 -13.06 5.70
N PRO A 181 6.29 -13.71 6.15
CA PRO A 181 5.21 -13.04 6.85
C PRO A 181 5.78 -12.37 8.10
N VAL A 182 5.69 -11.05 8.20
CA VAL A 182 5.97 -10.35 9.45
C VAL A 182 4.84 -10.68 10.44
N GLU A 183 5.09 -11.62 11.35
CA GLU A 183 4.17 -11.95 12.44
C GLU A 183 3.97 -10.71 13.32
N GLY A 184 2.82 -10.03 13.16
CA GLY A 184 2.31 -9.07 14.12
C GLY A 184 1.74 -9.81 15.32
N ARG A 185 2.59 -10.38 16.17
CA ARG A 185 2.16 -11.02 17.41
C ARG A 185 1.91 -9.95 18.46
N SER A 186 0.64 -9.66 18.72
CA SER A 186 0.19 -8.96 19.92
C SER A 186 0.29 -9.91 21.11
N ASP A 187 1.48 -10.03 21.71
CA ASP A 187 1.62 -10.67 23.02
C ASP A 187 2.06 -9.62 24.05
N GLU A 188 1.15 -9.38 24.99
CA GLU A 188 1.41 -8.73 26.27
C GLU A 188 2.38 -9.61 27.06
N ASN A 189 3.66 -9.24 27.13
CA ASN A 189 4.51 -9.63 28.26
C ASN A 189 5.72 -8.69 28.40
N GLU A 190 5.88 -8.18 29.62
CA GLU A 190 6.94 -7.28 30.04
C GLU A 190 8.30 -7.98 30.01
N GLY A 191 9.25 -7.40 29.28
CA GLY A 191 10.64 -7.84 29.24
C GLY A 191 11.50 -6.72 28.68
N TYR A 192 12.06 -5.91 29.57
CA TYR A 192 12.99 -4.83 29.26
C TYR A 192 14.14 -5.35 28.38
N VAL A 193 14.17 -4.90 27.14
CA VAL A 193 15.39 -4.84 26.32
C VAL A 193 15.60 -3.37 26.05
N GLU A 194 16.56 -2.77 26.77
CA GLU A 194 17.08 -1.45 26.45
C GLU A 194 17.77 -1.50 25.08
N THR A 195 17.07 -1.04 24.07
CA THR A 195 17.68 -0.48 22.86
C THR A 195 17.15 0.94 22.70
N ASP A 196 18.04 1.87 22.96
CA ASP A 196 17.87 3.31 22.86
C ASP A 196 17.67 3.72 21.39
N SER A 197 16.44 4.14 21.05
CA SER A 197 16.16 5.24 20.12
C SER A 197 14.64 5.39 19.97
N SER A 198 14.03 6.05 20.94
CA SER A 198 12.66 6.57 20.87
C SER A 198 12.64 7.86 20.03
N SER A 199 12.94 7.76 18.73
CA SER A 199 13.07 8.92 17.81
C SER A 199 11.89 9.11 16.85
N ASP A 200 10.72 8.51 17.09
CA ASP A 200 9.53 8.89 16.32
C ASP A 200 8.87 10.14 16.93
N ASP A 201 9.48 11.30 16.71
CA ASP A 201 8.98 12.59 17.19
C ASP A 201 7.57 12.87 16.62
N PRO A 202 6.52 12.86 17.45
CA PRO A 202 5.14 13.14 17.02
C PRO A 202 4.96 14.58 16.51
N SER A 203 5.82 15.51 16.95
CA SER A 203 5.72 16.93 16.61
C SER A 203 6.02 17.18 15.14
N TRP A 204 6.94 16.42 14.54
CA TRP A 204 7.23 16.47 13.10
C TRP A 204 5.98 16.24 12.25
N TYR A 205 5.15 15.26 12.63
CA TYR A 205 3.90 14.99 11.91
C TYR A 205 2.84 16.07 12.14
N LEU A 206 2.78 16.66 13.35
CA LEU A 206 1.85 17.75 13.66
C LEU A 206 2.21 19.00 12.86
N GLU A 207 3.49 19.37 12.78
CA GLU A 207 3.97 20.51 12.00
C GLU A 207 3.63 20.34 10.51
N ARG A 208 3.94 19.17 9.95
CA ARG A 208 3.62 18.86 8.54
C ARG A 208 2.11 18.82 8.28
N ALA A 209 1.30 18.29 9.19
CA ALA A 209 -0.17 18.28 9.05
C ALA A 209 -0.78 19.69 9.11
N LEU A 210 -0.23 20.58 9.92
CA LEU A 210 -0.65 21.99 9.99
C LEU A 210 -0.29 22.74 8.71
N ASN A 211 0.90 22.49 8.14
CA ASN A 211 1.32 23.05 6.86
C ASN A 211 0.50 22.50 5.68
N PHE A 212 0.05 21.24 5.73
CA PHE A 212 -0.82 20.63 4.71
C PHE A 212 -2.24 21.23 4.65
N ARG A 213 -2.77 21.74 5.77
CA ARG A 213 -4.08 22.42 5.82
C ARG A 213 -4.01 23.93 5.48
N GLY A 214 -2.82 24.47 5.26
CA GLY A 214 -2.57 25.89 5.04
C GLY A 214 -2.12 26.29 3.62
N GLY A 215 -2.60 25.62 2.57
CA GLY A 215 -2.47 26.10 1.18
C GLY A 215 -3.43 27.27 0.90
N PRO A 216 -3.08 28.23 0.03
CA PRO A 216 -3.55 29.61 0.09
C PRO A 216 -5.06 29.72 -0.07
N ALA A 217 -5.66 30.58 0.76
CA ALA A 217 -6.92 31.20 0.42
C ALA A 217 -6.67 32.14 -0.76
N ASP A 218 -7.21 31.80 -1.92
CA ASP A 218 -7.58 32.80 -2.94
C ASP A 218 -8.83 33.55 -2.48
#